data_AF-A0AAV3B4Y3-F1
#
_entry.id   AF-A0AAV3B4Y3-F1
#
_cell.length_a   1.000
_cell.length_b   1.000
_cell.length_c   1.000
_cell.angle_alpha   90.00
_cell.angle_beta   90.00
_cell.angle_gamma   90.00
#
_symmetry.space_group_name_H-M   'P 1'
#
loop_
_entity.id
_entity.type
_entity.pdbx_description
1 polymer ?
#
loop_
_entity_poly.entity_id
_entity_poly.type
_entity_poly.pdbx_seq_one_letter_code
_entity_poly.pdbx_strand_id
1 'polypeptide(L)'
;MEAAEVIWRRDPSALSLDDVYSMAKSLGSELQSLTEQYGPESVAGVVPQVVRVLELLESFAATGRERSCPEQELLIRAVQSMGREERQAPDLEQKLLEAQKKEHDLQNKLSNLTEENQKLLGQLAESKSQGECAAREERDLMLKLKVVVDRQRDEIRSLTRENHQRNKDTEALQEQLNRVMNVNEDLRRKVAVVNAQLKSSLQRKTELEILLQEKQKEVDSLNHKLFASQSVPDKNMNRADCKSQENNVHEESKSCQMCFTKEDVKQIVQERNELKTNLFLVNEELKYYQRELLNDERIPTLLLCGIKSAIRKQKKKIKAKMLGIVESPTSRFGTWYGKPTADPGPWEMISSKEINMIKKEGADDNA
;
A
#
# COMPACT_ATOMS: atom_id res chain seq x y z
N MET A 1 -57.49 74.30 47.15
CA MET A 1 -56.10 73.96 47.49
C MET A 1 -55.72 74.29 48.94
N GLU A 2 -56.48 75.09 49.70
CA GLU A 2 -56.10 75.48 51.07
C GLU A 2 -56.20 74.39 52.16
N ALA A 3 -57.00 73.33 51.98
CA ALA A 3 -57.14 72.28 53.00
C ALA A 3 -55.97 71.28 53.04
N ALA A 4 -55.20 71.15 51.95
CA ALA A 4 -54.11 70.19 51.84
C ALA A 4 -52.83 70.67 52.55
N GLU A 5 -52.55 71.97 52.60
CA GLU A 5 -51.35 72.52 53.24
C GLU A 5 -51.37 72.51 54.77
N VAL A 6 -52.55 72.46 55.40
CA VAL A 6 -52.69 72.52 56.87
C VAL A 6 -52.27 71.19 57.53
N ILE A 7 -52.44 70.06 56.83
CA ILE A 7 -52.17 68.72 57.38
C ILE A 7 -50.67 68.52 57.63
N TRP A 8 -49.82 69.10 56.78
CA TRP A 8 -48.35 68.99 56.85
C TRP A 8 -47.69 69.86 57.94
N ARG A 9 -48.45 70.73 58.63
CA ARG A 9 -47.92 71.59 59.70
C ARG A 9 -48.24 71.11 61.12
N ARG A 10 -48.86 69.93 61.29
CA ARG A 10 -49.20 69.39 62.62
C ARG A 10 -47.99 68.79 63.33
N ASP A 11 -47.96 68.93 64.66
CA ASP A 11 -46.91 68.34 65.48
C ASP A 11 -46.92 66.80 65.40
N PRO A 12 -45.76 66.13 65.23
CA PRO A 12 -45.69 64.68 65.06
C PRO A 12 -46.31 63.88 66.21
N SER A 13 -46.33 64.44 67.41
CA SER A 13 -46.87 63.81 68.62
C SER A 13 -48.40 63.85 68.73
N ALA A 14 -49.08 64.67 67.90
CA ALA A 14 -50.53 64.83 67.90
C ALA A 14 -51.20 64.21 66.66
N LEU A 15 -50.43 63.52 65.81
CA LEU A 15 -50.93 62.87 64.60
C LEU A 15 -51.85 61.70 64.98
N SER A 16 -53.07 61.73 64.47
CA SER A 16 -53.99 60.59 64.53
C SER A 16 -53.83 59.69 63.31
N LEU A 17 -54.36 58.45 63.41
CA LEU A 17 -54.40 57.52 62.28
C LEU A 17 -55.13 58.13 61.06
N ASP A 18 -56.22 58.87 61.31
CA ASP A 18 -56.98 59.55 60.25
C ASP A 18 -56.15 60.62 59.53
N ASP A 19 -55.25 61.29 60.23
CA ASP A 19 -54.34 62.28 59.65
C ASP A 19 -53.29 61.62 58.74
N VAL A 20 -52.77 60.45 59.13
CA VAL A 20 -51.84 59.65 58.31
C VAL A 20 -52.50 59.20 57.01
N TYR A 21 -53.75 58.73 57.06
CA TYR A 21 -54.49 58.36 55.85
C TYR A 21 -54.82 59.55 54.96
N SER A 22 -55.09 60.73 55.54
CA SER A 22 -55.30 61.96 54.77
C SER A 22 -54.02 62.41 54.06
N MET A 23 -52.87 62.35 54.74
CA MET A 23 -51.55 62.60 54.13
C MET A 23 -51.26 61.62 53.00
N ALA A 24 -51.49 60.31 53.21
CA ALA A 24 -51.31 59.28 52.19
C ALA A 24 -52.15 59.55 50.94
N LYS A 25 -53.41 60.00 51.12
CA LYS A 25 -54.30 60.36 50.02
C LYS A 25 -53.78 61.57 49.23
N SER A 26 -53.29 62.60 49.91
CA SER A 26 -52.71 63.78 49.25
C SER A 26 -51.44 63.43 48.46
N LEU A 27 -50.50 62.70 49.08
CA LEU A 27 -49.29 62.21 48.41
C LEU A 27 -49.61 61.30 47.23
N GLY A 28 -50.57 60.38 47.38
CA GLY A 28 -51.00 59.49 46.31
C GLY A 28 -51.53 60.25 45.10
N SER A 29 -52.31 61.32 45.31
CA SER A 29 -52.80 62.15 44.21
C SER A 29 -51.71 62.93 43.48
N GLU A 30 -50.68 63.39 44.19
CA GLU A 30 -49.53 64.08 43.58
C GLU A 30 -48.59 63.11 42.83
N LEU A 31 -48.31 61.94 43.42
CA LEU A 31 -47.53 60.88 42.77
C LEU A 31 -48.24 60.33 41.53
N GLN A 32 -49.58 60.25 41.56
CA GLN A 32 -50.38 59.89 40.39
C GLN A 32 -50.28 60.98 39.30
N SER A 33 -50.38 62.26 39.65
CA SER A 33 -50.21 63.35 38.68
C SER A 33 -48.81 63.36 38.04
N LEU A 34 -47.77 63.10 38.83
CA LEU A 34 -46.39 62.95 38.34
C LEU A 34 -46.23 61.72 37.43
N THR A 35 -46.90 60.63 37.75
CA THR A 35 -46.92 59.41 36.92
C THR A 35 -47.59 59.67 35.57
N GLU A 36 -48.69 60.43 35.55
CA GLU A 36 -49.40 60.81 34.33
C GLU A 36 -48.58 61.76 33.43
N GLN A 37 -47.77 62.65 34.03
CA GLN A 37 -46.99 63.64 33.28
C GLN A 37 -45.62 63.12 32.80
N TYR A 38 -44.93 62.30 33.58
CA TYR A 38 -43.53 61.90 33.35
C TYR A 38 -43.34 60.38 33.20
N GLY A 39 -44.44 59.62 33.15
CA GLY A 39 -44.44 58.17 33.03
C GLY A 39 -44.14 57.41 34.34
N PRO A 40 -44.49 56.12 34.41
CA PRO A 40 -44.40 55.32 35.64
C PRO A 40 -42.97 55.05 36.11
N GLU A 41 -42.01 54.98 35.19
CA GLU A 41 -40.58 54.73 35.51
C GLU A 41 -39.96 55.85 36.37
N SER A 42 -40.46 57.08 36.24
CA SER A 42 -39.96 58.24 37.01
C SER A 42 -40.32 58.20 38.49
N VAL A 43 -41.38 57.46 38.85
CA VAL A 43 -41.97 57.44 40.21
C VAL A 43 -41.81 56.06 40.89
N ALA A 44 -41.51 55.01 40.11
CA ALA A 44 -41.39 53.62 40.55
C ALA A 44 -40.41 53.39 41.73
N GLY A 45 -39.30 54.13 41.77
CA GLY A 45 -38.31 54.01 42.85
C GLY A 45 -38.71 54.71 44.16
N VAL A 46 -39.57 55.72 44.10
CA VAL A 46 -39.92 56.57 45.25
C VAL A 46 -41.16 56.04 45.98
N VAL A 47 -42.11 55.44 45.26
CA VAL A 47 -43.36 54.90 45.84
C VAL A 47 -43.10 53.92 47.00
N PRO A 48 -42.19 52.93 46.91
CA PRO A 48 -41.94 52.01 48.02
C PRO A 48 -41.36 52.71 49.26
N GLN A 49 -40.57 53.78 49.07
CA GLN A 49 -39.99 54.55 50.17
C GLN A 49 -41.06 55.38 50.88
N VAL A 50 -41.96 56.00 50.13
CA VAL A 50 -43.10 56.75 50.66
C VAL A 50 -44.06 55.84 51.43
N VAL A 51 -44.37 54.65 50.89
CA VAL A 51 -45.19 53.65 51.58
C VAL A 51 -44.53 53.24 52.89
N ARG A 52 -43.22 52.96 52.90
CA ARG A 52 -42.49 52.62 54.13
C ARG A 52 -42.53 53.73 55.19
N VAL A 53 -42.43 55.00 54.79
CA VAL A 53 -42.55 56.12 55.73
C VAL A 53 -43.97 56.24 56.28
N LEU A 54 -45.00 56.05 55.45
CA LEU A 54 -46.39 56.04 55.88
C LEU A 54 -46.71 54.87 56.83
N GLU A 55 -46.17 53.67 56.56
CA GLU A 55 -46.24 52.50 57.47
C GLU A 55 -45.61 52.81 58.84
N LEU A 56 -44.44 53.48 58.85
CA LEU A 56 -43.79 53.87 60.10
C LEU A 56 -44.61 54.91 60.86
N LEU A 57 -45.22 55.88 60.17
CA LEU A 57 -46.10 56.87 60.78
C LEU A 57 -47.41 56.26 61.30
N GLU A 58 -47.98 55.29 60.58
CA GLU A 58 -49.13 54.51 61.02
C GLU A 58 -48.79 53.72 62.29
N SER A 59 -47.63 53.04 62.32
CA SER A 59 -47.17 52.34 63.52
C SER A 59 -46.99 53.31 64.70
N PHE A 60 -46.44 54.50 64.46
CA PHE A 60 -46.23 55.50 65.49
C PHE A 60 -47.55 56.08 66.03
N ALA A 61 -48.49 56.42 65.14
CA ALA A 61 -49.81 56.94 65.50
C ALA A 61 -50.70 55.89 66.21
N ALA A 62 -50.59 54.61 65.81
CA ALA A 62 -51.28 53.50 66.46
C ALA A 62 -50.75 53.26 67.88
N THR A 63 -49.42 53.27 68.05
CA THR A 63 -48.77 53.02 69.36
C THR A 63 -48.86 54.24 70.29
N GLY A 64 -49.09 55.45 69.76
CA GLY A 64 -49.23 56.68 70.55
C GLY A 64 -50.40 56.65 71.55
N ARG A 65 -51.45 55.85 71.27
CA ARG A 65 -52.58 55.63 72.19
C ARG A 65 -52.29 54.60 73.29
N GLU A 66 -51.34 53.69 73.09
CA GLU A 66 -51.05 52.58 74.02
C GLU A 66 -50.07 52.96 75.15
N ARG A 67 -49.34 54.08 75.02
CA ARG A 67 -48.34 54.49 76.02
C ARG A 67 -48.91 55.13 77.28
N SER A 68 -50.20 55.45 77.34
CA SER A 68 -50.76 56.16 78.50
C SER A 68 -51.27 55.26 79.64
N CYS A 69 -51.45 53.93 79.45
CA CYS A 69 -51.98 53.04 80.51
C CYS A 69 -51.57 51.53 80.39
N PRO A 70 -50.28 51.09 80.49
CA PRO A 70 -50.01 49.65 80.52
C PRO A 70 -49.41 49.09 81.81
N GLU A 71 -49.02 49.88 82.83
CA GLU A 71 -48.33 49.28 83.99
C GLU A 71 -49.28 48.46 84.89
N GLN A 72 -50.52 48.89 85.08
CA GLN A 72 -51.46 48.22 86.01
C GLN A 72 -52.17 47.00 85.42
N GLU A 73 -52.50 46.99 84.12
CA GLU A 73 -53.06 45.80 83.47
C GLU A 73 -51.99 44.72 83.22
N LEU A 74 -50.74 45.10 82.93
CA LEU A 74 -49.64 44.14 82.83
C LEU A 74 -49.31 43.50 84.18
N LEU A 75 -49.38 44.25 85.29
CA LEU A 75 -49.18 43.71 86.63
C LEU A 75 -50.28 42.74 87.03
N ILE A 76 -51.56 43.03 86.74
CA ILE A 76 -52.67 42.11 87.04
C ILE A 76 -52.56 40.84 86.17
N ARG A 77 -52.17 40.99 84.90
CA ARG A 77 -51.96 39.86 83.99
C ARG A 77 -50.75 39.01 84.40
N ALA A 78 -49.68 39.65 84.88
CA ALA A 78 -48.49 38.98 85.40
C ALA A 78 -48.79 38.23 86.71
N VAL A 79 -49.54 38.82 87.64
CA VAL A 79 -49.91 38.14 88.90
C VAL A 79 -50.86 36.96 88.64
N GLN A 80 -51.80 37.11 87.70
CA GLN A 80 -52.69 36.01 87.28
C GLN A 80 -51.98 34.94 86.43
N SER A 81 -50.93 35.30 85.67
CA SER A 81 -50.09 34.34 84.94
C SER A 81 -49.18 33.57 85.88
N MET A 82 -48.51 34.24 86.84
CA MET A 82 -47.66 33.59 87.85
C MET A 82 -48.44 32.56 88.70
N GLY A 83 -49.69 32.87 89.09
CA GLY A 83 -50.55 31.93 89.83
C GLY A 83 -51.14 30.78 88.99
N ARG A 84 -51.14 30.88 87.66
CA ARG A 84 -51.49 29.78 86.73
C ARG A 84 -50.25 28.98 86.31
N GLU A 85 -49.10 29.62 86.22
CA GLU A 85 -47.79 29.03 85.92
C GLU A 85 -47.36 28.05 87.01
N GLU A 86 -47.54 28.35 88.31
CA GLU A 86 -47.20 27.40 89.39
C GLU A 86 -48.07 26.12 89.38
N ARG A 87 -49.35 26.19 88.95
CA ARG A 87 -50.21 25.00 88.81
C ARG A 87 -49.99 24.24 87.51
N GLN A 88 -49.42 24.89 86.48
CA GLN A 88 -49.09 24.29 85.18
C GLN A 88 -47.61 23.86 85.10
N ALA A 89 -46.77 24.24 86.07
CA ALA A 89 -45.36 23.88 86.15
C ALA A 89 -45.08 22.37 85.98
N PRO A 90 -45.77 21.44 86.67
CA PRO A 90 -45.53 20.01 86.48
C PRO A 90 -45.97 19.51 85.09
N ASP A 91 -47.01 20.10 84.50
CA ASP A 91 -47.50 19.76 83.15
C ASP A 91 -46.56 20.32 82.07
N LEU A 92 -45.93 21.47 82.31
CA LEU A 92 -44.88 22.05 81.46
C LEU A 92 -43.57 21.25 81.54
N GLU A 93 -43.15 20.81 82.73
CA GLU A 93 -41.99 19.92 82.90
C GLU A 93 -42.19 18.58 82.17
N GLN A 94 -43.38 17.99 82.30
CA GLN A 94 -43.71 16.76 81.59
C GLN A 94 -43.66 16.95 80.06
N LYS A 95 -44.24 18.04 79.54
CA LYS A 95 -44.18 18.40 78.11
C LYS A 95 -42.76 18.65 77.62
N LEU A 96 -41.89 19.25 78.45
CA LEU A 96 -40.48 19.47 78.13
C LEU A 96 -39.70 18.16 78.06
N LEU A 97 -39.92 17.25 79.00
CA LEU A 97 -39.35 15.89 78.97
C LEU A 97 -39.84 15.10 77.74
N GLU A 98 -41.12 15.21 77.39
CA GLU A 98 -41.67 14.60 76.18
C GLU A 98 -41.09 15.20 74.90
N ALA A 99 -40.87 16.52 74.86
CA ALA A 99 -40.23 17.21 73.74
C ALA A 99 -38.76 16.78 73.59
N GLN A 100 -38.01 16.68 74.69
CA GLN A 100 -36.63 16.17 74.70
C GLN A 100 -36.54 14.72 74.21
N LYS A 101 -37.47 13.85 74.63
CA LYS A 101 -37.55 12.46 74.12
C LYS A 101 -37.80 12.45 72.61
N LYS A 102 -38.76 13.25 72.13
CA LYS A 102 -39.05 13.39 70.69
C LYS A 102 -37.86 13.94 69.91
N GLU A 103 -37.15 14.92 70.46
CA GLU A 103 -35.93 15.46 69.85
C GLU A 103 -34.86 14.39 69.74
N HIS A 104 -34.62 13.61 70.80
CA HIS A 104 -33.66 12.53 70.78
C HIS A 104 -34.05 11.43 69.76
N ASP A 105 -35.33 11.06 69.69
CA ASP A 105 -35.84 10.11 68.68
C ASP A 105 -35.64 10.63 67.25
N LEU A 106 -35.86 11.93 67.03
CA LEU A 106 -35.63 12.57 65.73
C LEU A 106 -34.13 12.64 65.40
N GLN A 107 -33.27 12.94 66.37
CA GLN A 107 -31.81 12.91 66.20
C GLN A 107 -31.33 11.51 65.83
N ASN A 108 -31.83 10.46 66.50
CA ASN A 108 -31.51 9.06 66.18
C ASN A 108 -32.01 8.66 64.79
N LYS A 109 -33.19 9.12 64.38
CA LYS A 109 -33.69 8.91 63.00
C LYS A 109 -32.82 9.62 61.97
N LEU A 110 -32.41 10.86 62.25
CA LEU A 110 -31.52 11.62 61.37
C LEU A 110 -30.16 10.94 61.27
N SER A 111 -29.56 10.49 62.36
CA SER A 111 -28.28 9.76 62.33
C SER A 111 -28.40 8.48 61.49
N ASN A 112 -29.45 7.68 61.71
CA ASN A 112 -29.70 6.47 60.94
C ASN A 112 -29.86 6.77 59.44
N LEU A 113 -30.67 7.77 59.08
CA LEU A 113 -30.84 8.19 57.69
C LEU A 113 -29.55 8.76 57.08
N THR A 114 -28.70 9.43 57.85
CA THR A 114 -27.39 9.90 57.36
C THR A 114 -26.43 8.75 57.11
N GLU A 115 -26.39 7.74 57.98
CA GLU A 115 -25.59 6.54 57.79
C GLU A 115 -26.08 5.72 56.60
N GLU A 116 -27.40 5.57 56.44
CA GLU A 116 -28.00 4.91 55.28
C GLU A 116 -27.67 5.66 53.99
N ASN A 117 -27.80 6.99 53.96
CA ASN A 117 -27.39 7.77 52.79
C ASN A 117 -25.90 7.64 52.48
N GLN A 118 -25.03 7.62 53.49
CA GLN A 118 -23.60 7.38 53.27
C GLN A 118 -23.33 5.99 52.69
N LYS A 119 -24.01 4.95 53.20
CA LYS A 119 -23.91 3.58 52.66
C LYS A 119 -24.41 3.50 51.22
N LEU A 120 -25.55 4.12 50.91
CA LEU A 120 -26.11 4.16 49.55
C LEU A 120 -25.20 4.93 48.58
N LEU A 121 -24.61 6.05 49.01
CA LEU A 121 -23.63 6.79 48.22
C LEU A 121 -22.37 5.96 47.96
N GLY A 122 -21.90 5.20 48.95
CA GLY A 122 -20.80 4.24 48.80
C GLY A 122 -21.12 3.16 47.76
N GLN A 123 -22.28 2.51 47.87
CA GLN A 123 -22.73 1.50 46.91
C GLN A 123 -22.89 2.07 45.49
N LEU A 124 -23.38 3.30 45.36
CA LEU A 124 -23.49 3.97 44.07
C LEU A 124 -22.11 4.26 43.47
N ALA A 125 -21.12 4.66 44.29
CA ALA A 125 -19.76 4.91 43.86
C ALA A 125 -19.05 3.61 43.43
N GLU A 126 -19.24 2.52 44.17
CA GLU A 126 -18.75 1.18 43.82
C GLU A 126 -19.38 0.67 42.53
N SER A 127 -20.70 0.79 42.38
CA SER A 127 -21.40 0.39 41.16
C SER A 127 -20.90 1.19 39.94
N LYS A 128 -20.67 2.50 40.09
CA LYS A 128 -20.08 3.35 39.05
C LYS A 128 -18.66 2.90 38.68
N SER A 129 -17.79 2.68 39.65
CA SER A 129 -16.40 2.28 39.38
C SER A 129 -16.31 0.88 38.77
N GLN A 130 -17.16 -0.05 39.19
CA GLN A 130 -17.26 -1.38 38.58
C GLN A 130 -17.74 -1.30 37.13
N GLY A 131 -18.73 -0.45 36.83
CA GLY A 131 -19.17 -0.18 35.46
C GLY A 131 -18.06 0.43 34.59
N GLU A 132 -17.30 1.38 35.13
CA GLU A 132 -16.14 1.96 34.44
C GLU A 132 -15.03 0.94 34.19
N CYS A 133 -14.77 0.04 35.14
CA CYS A 133 -13.79 -1.04 35.00
C CYS A 133 -14.21 -2.02 33.90
N ALA A 134 -15.46 -2.50 33.92
CA ALA A 134 -16.01 -3.37 32.88
C ALA A 134 -15.95 -2.71 31.48
N ALA A 135 -16.27 -1.41 31.39
CA ALA A 135 -16.16 -0.68 30.14
C ALA A 135 -14.70 -0.53 29.65
N ARG A 136 -13.70 -0.51 30.55
CA ARG A 136 -12.28 -0.51 30.14
C ARG A 136 -11.87 -1.88 29.60
N GLU A 137 -12.26 -2.95 30.28
CA GLU A 137 -11.98 -4.33 29.85
C GLU A 137 -12.60 -4.62 28.47
N GLU A 138 -13.83 -4.15 28.21
CA GLU A 138 -14.48 -4.28 26.91
C GLU A 138 -13.72 -3.53 25.81
N ARG A 139 -13.23 -2.31 26.09
CA ARG A 139 -12.40 -1.55 25.14
C ARG A 139 -11.09 -2.28 24.85
N ASP A 140 -10.43 -2.82 25.86
CA ASP A 140 -9.18 -3.57 25.68
C ASP A 140 -9.40 -4.85 24.86
N LEU A 141 -10.50 -5.57 25.11
CA LEU A 141 -10.91 -6.72 24.31
C LEU A 141 -11.18 -6.31 22.87
N MET A 142 -11.90 -5.20 22.64
CA MET A 142 -12.19 -4.68 21.31
C MET A 142 -10.91 -4.29 20.55
N LEU A 143 -9.93 -3.68 21.22
CA LEU A 143 -8.63 -3.37 20.63
C LEU A 143 -7.87 -4.64 20.24
N LYS A 144 -7.86 -5.67 21.11
CA LYS A 144 -7.26 -6.98 20.80
C LYS A 144 -7.93 -7.65 19.60
N LEU A 145 -9.27 -7.65 19.57
CA LEU A 145 -10.03 -8.19 18.44
C LEU A 145 -9.73 -7.42 17.14
N LYS A 146 -9.66 -6.08 17.20
CA LYS A 146 -9.29 -5.25 16.05
C LYS A 146 -7.92 -5.64 15.49
N VAL A 147 -6.91 -5.82 16.35
CA VAL A 147 -5.57 -6.23 15.90
C VAL A 147 -5.61 -7.59 15.20
N VAL A 148 -6.36 -8.56 15.74
CA VAL A 148 -6.51 -9.89 15.12
C VAL A 148 -7.24 -9.79 13.78
N VAL A 149 -8.33 -9.02 13.71
CA VAL A 149 -9.08 -8.80 12.47
C VAL A 149 -8.23 -8.11 11.41
N ASP A 150 -7.45 -7.09 11.79
CA ASP A 150 -6.56 -6.38 10.85
C ASP A 150 -5.44 -7.32 10.35
N ARG A 151 -4.88 -8.16 11.22
CA ARG A 151 -3.92 -9.22 10.82
C ARG A 151 -4.56 -10.21 9.85
N GLN A 152 -5.77 -10.69 10.13
CA GLN A 152 -6.49 -11.62 9.24
C GLN A 152 -6.79 -10.97 7.87
N ARG A 153 -7.16 -9.69 7.85
CA ARG A 153 -7.34 -8.94 6.60
C ARG A 153 -6.04 -8.86 5.79
N ASP A 154 -4.92 -8.59 6.45
CA ASP A 154 -3.60 -8.56 5.80
C ASP A 154 -3.18 -9.93 5.26
N GLU A 155 -3.46 -10.99 6.02
CA GLU A 155 -3.22 -12.37 5.61
C GLU A 155 -4.06 -12.73 4.38
N ILE A 156 -5.37 -12.42 4.38
CA ILE A 156 -6.25 -12.60 3.22
C ILE A 156 -5.73 -11.82 2.01
N ARG A 157 -5.29 -10.56 2.20
CA ARG A 157 -4.70 -9.75 1.13
C ARG A 157 -3.39 -10.33 0.60
N SER A 158 -2.59 -10.95 1.45
CA SER A 158 -1.35 -11.63 1.05
C SER A 158 -1.66 -12.90 0.25
N LEU A 159 -2.52 -13.78 0.78
CA LEU A 159 -2.93 -15.02 0.14
C LEU A 159 -3.63 -14.76 -1.20
N THR A 160 -4.44 -13.70 -1.30
CA THR A 160 -5.08 -13.30 -2.57
C THR A 160 -4.04 -12.91 -3.62
N ARG A 161 -3.00 -12.17 -3.24
CA ARG A 161 -1.89 -11.82 -4.15
C ARG A 161 -1.09 -13.04 -4.59
N GLU A 162 -0.80 -13.95 -3.66
CA GLU A 162 -0.13 -15.21 -3.97
C GLU A 162 -0.95 -16.06 -4.93
N ASN A 163 -2.25 -16.24 -4.66
CA ASN A 163 -3.16 -17.00 -5.53
C ASN A 163 -3.22 -16.39 -6.93
N HIS A 164 -3.33 -15.06 -7.03
CA HIS A 164 -3.28 -14.36 -8.33
C HIS A 164 -1.96 -14.60 -9.08
N GLN A 165 -0.82 -14.63 -8.39
CA GLN A 165 0.47 -14.96 -9.01
C GLN A 165 0.51 -16.42 -9.48
N ARG A 166 0.06 -17.37 -8.66
CA ARG A 166 -0.03 -18.79 -9.04
C ARG A 166 -0.93 -18.98 -10.25
N ASN A 167 -2.06 -18.26 -10.33
CA ASN A 167 -2.96 -18.32 -11.48
C ASN A 167 -2.27 -17.86 -12.77
N LYS A 168 -1.52 -16.75 -12.73
CA LYS A 168 -0.71 -16.30 -13.89
C LYS A 168 0.31 -17.35 -14.32
N ASP A 169 0.97 -18.00 -13.36
CA ASP A 169 1.94 -19.06 -13.67
C ASP A 169 1.24 -20.26 -14.32
N THR A 170 0.05 -20.64 -13.83
CA THR A 170 -0.75 -21.72 -14.44
C THR A 170 -1.24 -21.35 -15.84
N GLU A 171 -1.68 -20.11 -16.07
CA GLU A 171 -2.08 -19.62 -17.39
C GLU A 171 -0.89 -19.66 -18.38
N ALA A 172 0.29 -19.18 -17.96
CA ALA A 172 1.49 -19.22 -18.77
C ALA A 172 1.92 -20.65 -19.13
N LEU A 173 1.84 -21.59 -18.17
CA LEU A 173 2.11 -23.01 -18.42
C LEU A 173 1.06 -23.63 -19.37
N GLN A 174 -0.21 -23.26 -19.22
CA GLN A 174 -1.27 -23.72 -20.12
C GLN A 174 -1.02 -23.22 -21.56
N GLU A 175 -0.58 -21.98 -21.75
CA GLU A 175 -0.19 -21.46 -23.07
C GLU A 175 1.03 -22.16 -23.65
N GLN A 176 2.03 -22.52 -22.83
CA GLN A 176 3.18 -23.31 -23.28
C GLN A 176 2.75 -24.70 -23.72
N LEU A 177 1.88 -25.35 -22.94
CA LEU A 177 1.31 -26.65 -23.30
C LEU A 177 0.56 -26.57 -24.64
N ASN A 178 -0.32 -25.59 -24.81
CA ASN A 178 -1.05 -25.38 -26.06
C ASN A 178 -0.12 -25.16 -27.26
N ARG A 179 0.96 -24.37 -27.08
CA ARG A 179 1.99 -24.18 -28.12
C ARG A 179 2.66 -25.50 -28.51
N VAL A 180 3.05 -26.32 -27.53
CA VAL A 180 3.70 -27.62 -27.79
C VAL A 180 2.73 -28.60 -28.44
N MET A 181 1.45 -28.62 -28.03
CA MET A 181 0.43 -29.45 -28.67
C MET A 181 0.29 -29.10 -30.15
N ASN A 182 0.19 -27.82 -30.49
CA ASN A 182 0.12 -27.37 -31.90
C ASN A 182 1.36 -27.81 -32.70
N VAL A 183 2.56 -27.66 -32.15
CA VAL A 183 3.80 -28.12 -32.80
C VAL A 183 3.82 -29.64 -32.96
N ASN A 184 3.31 -30.38 -31.97
CA ASN A 184 3.23 -31.83 -32.03
C ASN A 184 2.27 -32.29 -33.15
N GLU A 185 1.12 -31.65 -33.28
CA GLU A 185 0.17 -31.89 -34.36
C GLU A 185 0.78 -31.57 -35.73
N ASP A 186 1.51 -30.45 -35.86
CA ASP A 186 2.24 -30.10 -37.08
C ASP A 186 3.28 -31.15 -37.46
N LEU A 187 4.04 -31.66 -36.48
CA LEU A 187 5.03 -32.70 -36.71
C LEU A 187 4.36 -34.01 -37.12
N ARG A 188 3.26 -34.41 -36.48
CA ARG A 188 2.48 -35.59 -36.88
C ARG A 188 1.97 -35.46 -38.32
N ARG A 189 1.46 -34.27 -38.70
CA ARG A 189 1.03 -33.97 -40.07
C ARG A 189 2.21 -34.06 -41.06
N LYS A 190 3.36 -33.46 -40.75
CA LYS A 190 4.59 -33.53 -41.58
C LYS A 190 5.06 -34.97 -41.76
N VAL A 191 5.12 -35.76 -40.69
CA VAL A 191 5.48 -37.18 -40.74
C VAL A 191 4.49 -37.96 -41.60
N ALA A 192 3.19 -37.71 -41.50
CA ALA A 192 2.19 -38.35 -42.34
C ALA A 192 2.39 -38.05 -43.83
N VAL A 193 2.66 -36.78 -44.19
CA VAL A 193 2.93 -36.36 -45.57
C VAL A 193 4.21 -37.01 -46.11
N VAL A 194 5.31 -36.96 -45.36
CA VAL A 194 6.58 -37.58 -45.78
C VAL A 194 6.43 -39.09 -45.93
N ASN A 195 5.73 -39.76 -45.02
CA ASN A 195 5.46 -41.19 -45.13
C ASN A 195 4.60 -41.53 -46.37
N ALA A 196 3.62 -40.71 -46.71
CA ALA A 196 2.82 -40.89 -47.92
C ALA A 196 3.67 -40.70 -49.19
N GLN A 197 4.54 -39.69 -49.22
CA GLN A 197 5.48 -39.46 -50.31
C GLN A 197 6.48 -40.61 -50.46
N LEU A 198 7.01 -41.13 -49.35
CA LEU A 198 7.90 -42.30 -49.34
C LEU A 198 7.20 -43.54 -49.91
N LYS A 199 5.98 -43.85 -49.44
CA LYS A 199 5.19 -44.98 -49.95
C LYS A 199 4.91 -44.85 -51.45
N SER A 200 4.53 -43.67 -51.92
CA SER A 200 4.28 -43.41 -53.33
C SER A 200 5.55 -43.51 -54.19
N SER A 201 6.70 -43.10 -53.66
CA SER A 201 8.00 -43.25 -54.35
C SER A 201 8.45 -44.71 -54.42
N LEU A 202 8.22 -45.48 -53.35
CA LEU A 202 8.47 -46.93 -53.34
C LEU A 202 7.58 -47.66 -54.34
N GLN A 203 6.29 -47.32 -54.42
CA GLN A 203 5.36 -47.89 -55.42
C GLN A 203 5.85 -47.64 -56.86
N ARG A 204 6.23 -46.39 -57.19
CA ARG A 204 6.80 -46.07 -58.51
C ARG A 204 8.10 -46.83 -58.78
N LYS A 205 8.97 -46.98 -57.78
CA LYS A 205 10.21 -47.77 -57.92
C LYS A 205 9.89 -49.23 -58.23
N THR A 206 8.94 -49.83 -57.52
CA THR A 206 8.52 -51.21 -57.79
C THR A 206 7.89 -51.37 -59.16
N GLU A 207 7.07 -50.41 -59.62
CA GLU A 207 6.49 -50.40 -60.97
C GLU A 207 7.59 -50.34 -62.04
N LEU A 208 8.58 -49.47 -61.88
CA LEU A 208 9.72 -49.38 -62.79
C LEU A 208 10.61 -50.62 -62.77
N GLU A 209 10.82 -51.23 -61.61
CA GLU A 209 11.55 -52.50 -61.49
C GLU A 209 10.84 -53.64 -62.23
N ILE A 210 9.50 -53.70 -62.15
CA ILE A 210 8.69 -54.67 -62.91
C ILE A 210 8.83 -54.42 -64.42
N LEU A 211 8.66 -53.18 -64.88
CA LEU A 211 8.81 -52.82 -66.31
C LEU A 211 10.22 -53.13 -66.83
N LEU A 212 11.25 -52.87 -66.03
CA LEU A 212 12.64 -53.18 -66.38
C LEU A 212 12.85 -54.70 -66.50
N GLN A 213 12.28 -55.50 -65.59
CA GLN A 213 12.33 -56.96 -65.68
C GLN A 213 11.59 -57.50 -66.91
N GLU A 214 10.43 -56.93 -67.26
CA GLU A 214 9.70 -57.30 -68.48
C GLU A 214 10.52 -56.99 -69.73
N LYS A 215 11.11 -55.79 -69.81
CA LYS A 215 11.98 -55.41 -70.92
C LYS A 215 13.23 -56.28 -71.01
N GLN A 216 13.82 -56.67 -69.88
CA GLN A 216 14.94 -57.60 -69.86
C GLN A 216 14.53 -58.96 -70.45
N LYS A 217 13.37 -59.52 -70.06
CA LYS A 217 12.85 -60.78 -70.61
C LYS A 217 12.57 -60.70 -72.11
N GLU A 218 12.07 -59.56 -72.61
CA GLU A 218 11.89 -59.31 -74.05
C GLU A 218 13.24 -59.31 -74.78
N VAL A 219 14.25 -58.61 -74.25
CA VAL A 219 15.61 -58.58 -74.79
C VAL A 219 16.23 -59.97 -74.82
N ASP A 220 16.13 -60.73 -73.72
CA ASP A 220 16.64 -62.10 -73.64
C ASP A 220 15.96 -62.99 -74.68
N SER A 221 14.65 -62.85 -74.86
CA SER A 221 13.89 -63.58 -75.90
C SER A 221 14.34 -63.23 -77.32
N LEU A 222 14.62 -61.95 -77.61
CA LEU A 222 15.15 -61.51 -78.90
C LEU A 222 16.58 -62.03 -79.12
N ASN A 223 17.43 -61.98 -78.09
CA ASN A 223 18.77 -62.54 -78.13
C ASN A 223 18.75 -64.05 -78.42
N HIS A 224 17.88 -64.81 -77.75
CA HIS A 224 17.69 -66.24 -78.04
C HIS A 224 17.28 -66.48 -79.50
N LYS A 225 16.38 -65.67 -80.08
CA LYS A 225 16.00 -65.76 -81.50
C LYS A 225 17.16 -65.42 -82.44
N LEU A 226 17.96 -64.41 -82.11
CA LEU A 226 19.14 -64.03 -82.88
C LEU A 226 20.21 -65.14 -82.85
N PHE A 227 20.45 -65.72 -81.67
CA PHE A 227 21.39 -66.82 -81.49
C PHE A 227 20.93 -68.10 -82.20
N ALA A 228 19.62 -68.38 -82.20
CA ALA A 228 19.02 -69.46 -82.99
C ALA A 228 19.09 -69.21 -84.51
N SER A 229 19.16 -67.96 -84.95
CA SER A 229 19.34 -67.59 -86.36
C SER A 229 20.82 -67.56 -86.79
N GLN A 230 21.76 -67.44 -85.85
CA GLN A 230 23.21 -67.48 -86.07
C GLN A 230 23.82 -68.90 -86.01
N SER A 231 23.03 -69.96 -85.89
CA SER A 231 23.50 -71.35 -85.94
C SER A 231 23.86 -71.84 -87.37
N VAL A 232 24.29 -70.94 -88.26
CA VAL A 232 25.01 -71.27 -89.50
C VAL A 232 26.43 -70.70 -89.34
N PRO A 233 27.49 -71.53 -89.30
CA PRO A 233 28.81 -71.07 -88.92
C PRO A 233 29.58 -70.56 -90.14
N ASP A 234 29.75 -69.24 -90.26
CA ASP A 234 30.79 -68.67 -91.10
C ASP A 234 31.95 -68.13 -90.25
N LYS A 235 33.06 -68.88 -90.33
CA LYS A 235 34.39 -68.50 -89.85
C LYS A 235 34.93 -67.38 -90.75
N ASN A 236 35.28 -66.21 -90.22
CA ASN A 236 36.52 -65.57 -90.65
C ASN A 236 37.04 -64.44 -89.74
N MET A 237 38.37 -64.40 -89.72
CA MET A 237 39.32 -63.49 -89.07
C MET A 237 38.97 -62.00 -89.08
N ASN A 238 39.26 -61.32 -87.96
CA ASN A 238 40.17 -60.17 -87.90
C ASN A 238 40.40 -59.72 -86.45
N ARG A 239 41.64 -59.85 -85.97
CA ARG A 239 42.10 -59.21 -84.73
C ARG A 239 43.17 -58.20 -85.10
N ALA A 240 42.77 -56.94 -85.17
CA ALA A 240 43.67 -55.79 -85.25
C ALA A 240 43.23 -54.72 -84.23
N ASP A 241 44.19 -54.42 -83.35
CA ASP A 241 44.52 -53.12 -82.75
C ASP A 241 43.74 -52.52 -81.56
N CYS A 242 44.49 -51.66 -80.84
CA CYS A 242 44.17 -50.75 -79.73
C CYS A 242 44.43 -51.23 -78.29
N LYS A 243 45.71 -51.24 -77.90
CA LYS A 243 46.13 -50.92 -76.52
C LYS A 243 46.88 -49.59 -76.52
N SER A 244 46.21 -48.55 -76.04
CA SER A 244 46.79 -47.23 -75.79
C SER A 244 47.75 -47.27 -74.60
N GLN A 245 49.04 -47.27 -74.90
CA GLN A 245 50.00 -46.23 -74.52
C GLN A 245 49.91 -45.69 -73.06
N GLU A 246 50.59 -46.35 -72.14
CA GLU A 246 51.15 -45.73 -70.93
C GLU A 246 52.67 -45.62 -71.12
N ASN A 247 53.16 -44.41 -71.31
CA ASN A 247 54.55 -44.00 -71.11
C ASN A 247 54.61 -42.47 -71.16
N ASN A 248 54.83 -41.83 -70.01
CA ASN A 248 55.78 -40.72 -69.98
C ASN A 248 56.32 -40.50 -68.57
N VAL A 249 57.64 -40.62 -68.45
CA VAL A 249 58.47 -40.25 -67.30
C VAL A 249 59.03 -38.84 -67.56
N HIS A 250 59.40 -38.12 -66.48
CA HIS A 250 60.10 -36.82 -66.39
C HIS A 250 59.14 -35.61 -66.43
N GLU A 251 59.10 -34.71 -65.44
CA GLU A 251 60.21 -33.98 -64.83
C GLU A 251 59.82 -33.28 -63.51
N GLU A 252 60.85 -32.95 -62.73
CA GLU A 252 60.80 -32.17 -61.50
C GLU A 252 60.19 -30.77 -61.72
N SER A 253 59.23 -30.41 -60.87
CA SER A 253 58.94 -29.02 -60.57
C SER A 253 58.72 -28.88 -59.08
N LYS A 254 59.69 -28.24 -58.43
CA LYS A 254 59.63 -27.76 -57.06
C LYS A 254 58.36 -26.94 -56.86
N SER A 255 57.35 -27.56 -56.27
CA SER A 255 56.36 -26.87 -55.48
C SER A 255 56.16 -27.73 -54.25
N CYS A 256 56.50 -27.20 -53.08
CA CYS A 256 55.99 -27.71 -51.82
C CYS A 256 54.47 -27.55 -51.81
N GLN A 257 53.77 -28.39 -52.56
CA GLN A 257 52.33 -28.52 -52.49
C GLN A 257 52.13 -29.75 -51.63
N MET A 258 51.90 -29.53 -50.34
CA MET A 258 51.36 -30.57 -49.48
C MET A 258 50.04 -31.00 -50.11
N CYS A 259 50.08 -32.11 -50.84
CA CYS A 259 48.90 -32.67 -51.50
C CYS A 259 48.07 -33.33 -50.41
N PHE A 260 47.10 -32.60 -49.87
CA PHE A 260 46.08 -33.18 -49.01
C PHE A 260 45.37 -34.30 -49.79
N THR A 261 45.29 -35.47 -49.18
CA THR A 261 44.53 -36.59 -49.73
C THR A 261 43.05 -36.23 -49.76
N LYS A 262 42.26 -36.83 -50.65
CA LYS A 262 40.82 -36.54 -50.76
C LYS A 262 40.09 -36.79 -49.44
N GLU A 263 40.57 -37.76 -48.68
CA GLU A 263 40.13 -38.12 -47.33
C GLU A 263 40.46 -37.01 -46.33
N ASP A 264 41.68 -36.46 -46.36
CA ASP A 264 42.09 -35.34 -45.51
C ASP A 264 41.23 -34.10 -45.77
N VAL A 265 40.94 -33.79 -47.03
CA VAL A 265 40.07 -32.66 -47.37
C VAL A 265 38.65 -32.87 -46.83
N LYS A 266 38.11 -34.09 -46.90
CA LYS A 266 36.79 -34.40 -46.32
C LYS A 266 36.82 -34.25 -44.80
N GLN A 267 37.86 -34.74 -44.15
CA GLN A 267 38.04 -34.64 -42.70
C GLN A 267 38.17 -33.17 -42.27
N ILE A 268 39.00 -32.38 -42.95
CA ILE A 268 39.15 -30.94 -42.69
C ILE A 268 37.82 -30.20 -42.88
N VAL A 269 37.03 -30.55 -43.90
CA VAL A 269 35.70 -29.95 -44.11
C VAL A 269 34.73 -30.34 -42.98
N GLN A 270 34.78 -31.58 -42.50
CA GLN A 270 33.96 -32.03 -41.39
C GLN A 270 34.36 -31.31 -40.09
N GLU A 271 35.65 -31.29 -39.74
CA GLU A 271 36.19 -30.56 -38.58
C GLU A 271 35.85 -29.08 -38.66
N ARG A 272 35.96 -28.46 -39.85
CA ARG A 272 35.54 -27.06 -40.07
C ARG A 272 34.05 -26.86 -39.83
N ASN A 273 33.21 -27.81 -40.23
CA ASN A 273 31.76 -27.71 -40.00
C ASN A 273 31.41 -27.87 -38.52
N GLU A 274 32.06 -28.81 -37.82
CA GLU A 274 31.91 -29.01 -36.38
C GLU A 274 32.40 -27.79 -35.58
N LEU A 275 33.54 -27.21 -35.97
CA LEU A 275 34.03 -25.96 -35.38
C LEU A 275 33.10 -24.79 -35.67
N LYS A 276 32.48 -24.74 -36.85
CA LYS A 276 31.50 -23.71 -37.20
C LYS A 276 30.23 -23.83 -36.35
N THR A 277 29.74 -25.05 -36.08
CA THR A 277 28.60 -25.26 -35.18
C THR A 277 28.97 -24.90 -33.73
N ASN A 278 30.15 -25.32 -33.26
CA ASN A 278 30.61 -25.00 -31.91
C ASN A 278 30.83 -23.50 -31.71
N LEU A 279 31.42 -22.82 -32.70
CA LEU A 279 31.59 -21.36 -32.68
C LEU A 279 30.24 -20.64 -32.68
N PHE A 280 29.25 -21.16 -33.40
CA PHE A 280 27.90 -20.61 -33.38
C PHE A 280 27.27 -20.72 -31.99
N LEU A 281 27.34 -21.90 -31.35
CA LEU A 281 26.82 -22.14 -30.00
C LEU A 281 27.51 -21.23 -28.98
N VAL A 282 28.84 -21.18 -28.98
CA VAL A 282 29.61 -20.31 -28.07
C VAL A 282 29.26 -18.83 -28.31
N ASN A 283 29.07 -18.41 -29.55
CA ASN A 283 28.65 -17.04 -29.86
C ASN A 283 27.24 -16.72 -29.35
N GLU A 284 26.33 -17.70 -29.36
CA GLU A 284 24.99 -17.56 -28.78
C GLU A 284 25.05 -17.46 -27.25
N GLU A 285 25.84 -18.31 -26.58
CA GLU A 285 26.09 -18.23 -25.14
C GLU A 285 26.69 -16.87 -24.74
N LEU A 286 27.68 -16.38 -25.50
CA LEU A 286 28.26 -15.07 -25.26
C LEU A 286 27.24 -13.93 -25.42
N LYS A 287 26.35 -14.02 -26.43
CA LYS A 287 25.25 -13.07 -26.60
C LYS A 287 24.21 -13.18 -25.48
N TYR A 288 23.99 -14.37 -24.94
CA TYR A 288 23.15 -14.58 -23.77
C TYR A 288 23.75 -13.88 -22.55
N TYR A 289 25.01 -14.14 -22.21
CA TYR A 289 25.68 -13.47 -21.09
C TYR A 289 25.77 -11.95 -21.27
N GLN A 290 25.95 -11.46 -22.50
CA GLN A 290 25.97 -10.02 -22.76
C GLN A 290 24.61 -9.35 -22.54
N ARG A 291 23.50 -10.04 -22.82
CA ARG A 291 22.15 -9.51 -22.60
C ARG A 291 21.69 -9.71 -21.16
N GLU A 292 21.87 -10.90 -20.62
CA GLU A 292 21.27 -11.31 -19.35
C GLU A 292 22.15 -10.98 -18.14
N LEU A 293 23.48 -11.01 -18.29
CA LEU A 293 24.40 -10.82 -17.16
C LEU A 293 25.02 -9.43 -17.12
N LEU A 294 25.14 -8.77 -18.28
CA LEU A 294 25.82 -7.48 -18.43
C LEU A 294 24.88 -6.29 -18.68
N ASN A 295 23.60 -6.54 -18.93
CA ASN A 295 22.56 -5.52 -19.08
C ASN A 295 21.40 -5.68 -18.09
N ASP A 296 21.50 -6.60 -17.12
CA ASP A 296 20.51 -6.72 -16.03
C ASP A 296 20.64 -5.54 -15.04
N GLU A 297 19.53 -4.83 -14.83
CA GLU A 297 19.41 -3.65 -13.96
C GLU A 297 19.62 -3.95 -12.47
N ARG A 298 19.64 -5.24 -12.09
CA ARG A 298 19.79 -5.69 -10.69
C ARG A 298 21.23 -5.68 -10.20
N ILE A 299 22.21 -5.55 -11.09
CA ILE A 299 23.63 -5.59 -10.74
C ILE A 299 24.15 -4.17 -10.49
N PRO A 300 24.81 -3.89 -9.34
CA PRO A 300 25.36 -2.57 -9.04
C PRO A 300 26.27 -2.06 -10.16
N THR A 301 26.02 -0.83 -10.63
CA THR A 301 26.66 -0.21 -11.81
C THR A 301 28.19 -0.18 -11.73
N LEU A 302 28.76 -0.09 -10.53
CA LEU A 302 30.20 -0.12 -10.28
C LEU A 302 30.82 -1.50 -10.58
N LEU A 303 30.16 -2.59 -10.18
CA LEU A 303 30.61 -3.95 -10.47
C LEU A 303 30.54 -4.23 -11.98
N LEU A 304 29.46 -3.79 -12.62
CA LEU A 304 29.29 -3.92 -14.05
C LEU A 304 30.37 -3.16 -14.84
N CYS A 305 30.73 -1.95 -14.39
CA CYS A 305 31.82 -1.17 -14.98
C CYS A 305 33.18 -1.85 -14.84
N GLY A 306 33.45 -2.46 -13.67
CA GLY A 306 34.65 -3.25 -13.42
C GLY A 306 34.75 -4.47 -14.34
N ILE A 307 33.66 -5.24 -14.44
CA ILE A 307 33.58 -6.44 -15.30
C ILE A 307 33.73 -6.06 -16.78
N LYS A 308 33.02 -5.03 -17.26
CA LYS A 308 33.14 -4.53 -18.65
C LYS A 308 34.58 -4.09 -18.97
N SER A 309 35.25 -3.44 -18.03
CA SER A 309 36.66 -3.03 -18.18
C SER A 309 37.62 -4.21 -18.21
N ALA A 310 37.41 -5.24 -17.38
CA ALA A 310 38.18 -6.47 -17.40
C ALA A 310 38.01 -7.24 -18.73
N ILE A 311 36.77 -7.34 -19.24
CA ILE A 311 36.47 -7.97 -20.53
C ILE A 311 37.19 -7.23 -21.67
N ARG A 312 37.18 -5.89 -21.68
CA ARG A 312 37.92 -5.11 -22.68
C ARG A 312 39.42 -5.37 -22.64
N LYS A 313 40.02 -5.50 -21.44
CA LYS A 313 41.44 -5.85 -21.27
C LYS A 313 41.73 -7.26 -21.81
N GLN A 314 40.88 -8.23 -21.51
CA GLN A 314 41.01 -9.60 -22.04
C GLN A 314 40.84 -9.65 -23.56
N LYS A 315 39.89 -8.90 -24.14
CA LYS A 315 39.74 -8.80 -25.60
C LYS A 315 40.98 -8.22 -26.27
N LYS A 316 41.60 -7.19 -25.68
CA LYS A 316 42.87 -6.62 -26.17
C LYS A 316 44.00 -7.66 -26.11
N LYS A 317 44.09 -8.41 -25.01
CA LYS A 317 45.06 -9.50 -24.82
C LYS A 317 44.88 -10.63 -25.84
N ILE A 318 43.63 -11.07 -26.05
CA ILE A 318 43.29 -12.07 -27.08
C ILE A 318 43.64 -11.53 -28.46
N LYS A 319 43.29 -10.28 -28.78
CA LYS A 319 43.63 -9.66 -30.07
C LYS A 319 45.14 -9.57 -30.30
N ALA A 320 45.92 -9.21 -29.28
CA ALA A 320 47.39 -9.19 -29.36
C ALA A 320 47.96 -10.60 -29.62
N LYS A 321 47.45 -11.63 -28.92
CA LYS A 321 47.81 -13.04 -29.15
C LYS A 321 47.44 -13.51 -30.56
N MET A 322 46.26 -13.15 -31.05
CA MET A 322 45.79 -13.51 -32.40
C MET A 322 46.61 -12.83 -33.52
N LEU A 323 47.15 -11.63 -33.25
CA LEU A 323 47.96 -10.86 -34.19
C LEU A 323 49.47 -11.06 -34.02
N GLY A 324 49.91 -11.88 -33.05
CA GLY A 324 51.32 -12.20 -32.82
C GLY A 324 52.17 -11.05 -32.23
N ILE A 325 51.55 -10.04 -31.60
CA ILE A 325 52.27 -8.89 -31.02
C ILE A 325 52.60 -9.18 -29.55
N VAL A 326 53.88 -9.04 -29.14
CA VAL A 326 54.35 -9.21 -27.75
C VAL A 326 53.82 -8.07 -26.86
N GLU A 327 53.24 -8.42 -25.71
CA GLU A 327 52.65 -7.48 -24.76
C GLU A 327 53.72 -6.66 -24.02
N SER A 328 53.75 -5.33 -24.16
CA SER A 328 54.48 -4.43 -23.25
C SER A 328 53.64 -4.11 -22.01
N PRO A 329 54.22 -4.09 -20.78
CA PRO A 329 53.44 -3.93 -19.55
C PRO A 329 53.08 -2.47 -19.31
N THR A 330 51.92 -2.01 -19.79
CA THR A 330 51.45 -0.65 -19.47
C THR A 330 50.69 -0.63 -18.14
N SER A 331 51.38 -0.09 -17.14
CA SER A 331 50.93 0.74 -16.02
C SER A 331 49.70 0.30 -15.21
N ARG A 332 49.97 -0.12 -13.97
CA ARG A 332 49.00 -0.03 -12.86
C ARG A 332 48.86 1.46 -12.50
N PHE A 333 47.63 1.90 -12.20
CA PHE A 333 47.22 3.23 -11.71
C PHE A 333 46.94 4.35 -12.73
N GLY A 334 45.75 4.97 -12.57
CA GLY A 334 45.19 6.11 -13.33
C GLY A 334 44.23 5.66 -14.43
N THR A 335 42.96 6.08 -14.54
CA THR A 335 42.25 7.26 -14.03
C THR A 335 40.76 6.90 -14.02
N TRP A 336 40.10 7.05 -12.87
CA TRP A 336 38.64 7.06 -12.78
C TRP A 336 38.20 8.44 -13.28
N TYR A 337 37.11 8.51 -14.05
CA TYR A 337 36.58 9.69 -14.77
C TYR A 337 37.15 9.94 -16.17
N GLY A 338 36.50 9.33 -17.16
CA GLY A 338 36.45 9.80 -18.55
C GLY A 338 34.98 9.97 -18.96
N LYS A 339 34.64 11.13 -19.53
CA LYS A 339 33.30 11.52 -20.00
C LYS A 339 32.63 10.44 -20.88
N PRO A 340 31.28 10.38 -20.94
CA PRO A 340 30.59 9.50 -21.87
C PRO A 340 30.82 10.01 -23.30
N THR A 341 31.81 9.45 -23.99
CA THR A 341 31.90 9.57 -25.44
C THR A 341 30.81 8.70 -26.05
N ALA A 342 30.10 9.25 -27.03
CA ALA A 342 29.02 8.58 -27.77
C ALA A 342 29.40 7.14 -28.16
N ASP A 343 28.44 6.22 -27.99
CA ASP A 343 28.56 4.83 -28.42
C ASP A 343 29.05 4.77 -29.87
N PRO A 344 30.24 4.19 -30.16
CA PRO A 344 30.48 3.66 -31.48
C PRO A 344 29.64 2.39 -31.57
N GLY A 345 28.69 2.37 -32.49
CA GLY A 345 27.80 1.24 -32.72
C GLY A 345 28.58 -0.08 -32.83
N PRO A 346 27.94 -1.22 -32.53
CA PRO A 346 28.59 -2.50 -32.66
C PRO A 346 28.91 -2.68 -34.16
N TRP A 347 30.20 -2.70 -34.48
CA TRP A 347 30.76 -2.84 -35.83
C TRP A 347 30.87 -1.54 -36.68
N GLU A 348 31.66 -0.56 -36.24
CA GLU A 348 32.42 0.19 -37.23
C GLU A 348 33.51 -0.74 -37.80
N MET A 349 33.22 -1.29 -38.99
CA MET A 349 34.27 -1.86 -39.83
C MET A 349 35.28 -0.76 -40.11
N ILE A 350 36.54 -1.05 -39.77
CA ILE A 350 37.69 -0.19 -40.04
C ILE A 350 37.60 0.29 -41.49
N SER A 351 37.43 1.60 -41.68
CA SER A 351 37.45 2.19 -43.01
C SER A 351 38.86 2.10 -43.57
N SER A 352 39.01 1.74 -44.84
CA SER A 352 40.34 1.65 -45.49
C SER A 352 41.15 2.95 -45.40
N LYS A 353 40.52 4.10 -45.08
CA LYS A 353 41.19 5.37 -44.77
C LYS A 353 41.97 5.34 -43.45
N GLU A 354 41.48 4.67 -42.40
CA GLU A 354 42.17 4.61 -41.10
C GLU A 354 43.39 3.69 -41.13
N ILE A 355 43.32 2.61 -41.90
CA ILE A 355 44.47 1.68 -42.10
C ILE A 355 45.62 2.39 -42.83
N ASN A 356 45.29 3.29 -43.78
CA ASN A 356 46.30 4.03 -44.51
C ASN A 356 46.90 5.22 -43.73
N MET A 357 46.18 5.81 -42.77
CA MET A 357 46.76 6.83 -41.87
C MET A 357 47.80 6.21 -40.93
N ILE A 358 47.50 5.06 -40.33
CA ILE A 358 48.43 4.38 -39.41
C ILE A 358 49.68 3.87 -40.13
N LYS A 359 49.57 3.50 -41.42
CA LYS A 359 50.74 3.16 -42.26
C LYS A 359 51.58 4.37 -42.64
N LYS A 360 51.02 5.58 -42.68
CA LYS A 360 51.76 6.80 -43.05
C LYS A 360 52.54 7.36 -41.85
N GLU A 361 51.96 7.34 -40.66
CA GLU A 361 52.66 7.73 -39.42
C GLU A 361 53.85 6.81 -39.09
N GLY A 362 53.80 5.53 -39.46
CA GLY A 362 54.94 4.61 -39.29
C GLY A 362 56.06 4.74 -40.33
N ALA A 363 55.89 5.55 -41.38
CA ALA A 363 56.91 5.76 -42.43
C ALA A 363 57.70 7.06 -42.25
N ASP A 364 57.13 8.07 -41.59
CA ASP A 364 57.81 9.34 -41.33
C ASP A 364 58.77 9.26 -40.11
N ASP A 365 58.67 8.21 -39.28
CA ASP A 365 59.57 7.96 -38.14
C ASP A 365 60.86 7.19 -38.52
N ASN A 366 61.17 7.02 -39.81
CA ASN A 366 62.39 6.34 -40.28
C ASN A 366 63.14 7.08 -41.41
N ALA A 367 63.13 8.42 -41.38
CA ALA A 367 64.00 9.28 -42.19
C ALA A 367 64.86 10.19 -41.31
#